data_AF-A0A1Z8AJY6-F1
#
_entry.id   AF-A0A1Z8AJY6-F1
#
_cell.length_a   1.000
_cell.length_b   1.000
_cell.length_c   1.000
_cell.angle_alpha   90.00
_cell.angle_beta   90.00
_cell.angle_gamma   90.00
#
_symmetry.space_group_name_H-M   'P 1'
#
loop_
_entity.id
_entity.type
_entity.pdbx_description
1 polymer ?
#
loop_
_entity_poly.entity_id
_entity_poly.type
_entity_poly.pdbx_seq_one_letter_code
_entity_poly.pdbx_strand_id
1 'polypeptide(L)'
;MLFYYLTIALQIYCFYHAYQNRGELYWYAIIFFLPVIGCLIYVFMKILNKSDATVIGEEISSTINPGKKIKDLKEKVEFADTFSNRLALADAYLQRKEYENALENYEVLLDGAHKNDTYLQEQLVITNYHLKNYESVIELAKPLKANSENRALKVLFYLGLSYKALNKFNNAEKNLRALDIRYSNYPERLVLAQFLLEREKVDDAKELVSELLSEHNYMSKPNKRIYRDTFMEVKKLSDTLQLEYK
;
A
#
# COMPACT_ATOMS: atom_id res chain seq x y z
N MET A 1 25.61 44.44 -3.39
CA MET A 1 26.64 43.50 -2.89
C MET A 1 26.04 42.26 -2.23
N LEU A 2 25.23 42.39 -1.17
CA LEU A 2 24.65 41.22 -0.46
C LEU A 2 23.83 40.28 -1.36
N PHE A 3 23.01 40.83 -2.26
CA PHE A 3 22.17 40.05 -3.17
C PHE A 3 22.99 39.17 -4.12
N TYR A 4 24.14 39.68 -4.60
CA TYR A 4 25.03 38.95 -5.50
C TYR A 4 25.68 37.73 -4.81
N TYR A 5 26.14 37.89 -3.58
CA TYR A 5 26.68 36.78 -2.78
C TYR A 5 25.61 35.74 -2.45
N LEU A 6 24.38 36.19 -2.16
CA LEU A 6 23.25 35.30 -1.91
C LEU A 6 22.91 34.46 -3.15
N THR A 7 22.92 35.06 -4.34
CA THR A 7 22.65 34.34 -5.59
C THR A 7 23.73 33.29 -5.90
N ILE A 8 25.00 33.60 -5.64
CA ILE A 8 26.10 32.64 -5.85
C ILE A 8 26.01 31.48 -4.85
N ALA A 9 25.75 31.77 -3.58
CA ALA A 9 25.57 30.72 -2.57
C ALA A 9 24.41 29.77 -2.93
N LEU A 10 23.30 30.32 -3.43
CA LEU A 10 22.15 29.53 -3.88
C LEU A 10 22.47 28.67 -5.10
N GLN A 11 23.24 29.18 -6.06
CA GLN A 11 23.67 28.41 -7.24
C GLN A 11 24.58 27.25 -6.84
N ILE A 12 25.58 27.49 -5.98
CA ILE A 12 26.49 26.45 -5.48
C ILE A 12 25.69 25.36 -4.78
N TYR A 13 24.72 25.74 -3.95
CA TYR A 13 23.82 24.80 -3.29
C TYR A 13 23.01 23.96 -4.30
N CYS A 14 22.41 24.60 -5.32
CA CYS A 14 21.62 23.90 -6.34
C CYS A 14 22.47 22.92 -7.17
N PHE A 15 23.70 23.32 -7.54
CA PHE A 15 24.63 22.44 -8.25
C PHE A 15 25.09 21.25 -7.40
N TYR A 16 25.42 21.50 -6.12
CA TYR A 16 25.78 20.43 -5.19
C TYR A 16 24.63 19.44 -5.01
N HIS A 17 23.40 19.94 -4.82
CA HIS A 17 22.21 19.10 -4.71
C HIS A 17 21.93 18.31 -6.00
N ALA A 18 22.11 18.93 -7.18
CA ALA A 18 21.97 18.24 -8.47
C ALA A 18 23.00 17.12 -8.64
N TYR A 19 24.24 17.38 -8.23
CA TYR A 19 25.32 16.40 -8.27
C TYR A 19 25.06 15.21 -7.35
N GLN A 20 24.67 15.47 -6.10
CA GLN A 20 24.41 14.42 -5.11
C GLN A 20 23.22 13.52 -5.52
N ASN A 21 22.18 14.08 -6.15
CA ASN A 21 20.98 13.35 -6.54
C ASN A 21 21.02 12.78 -7.97
N ARG A 22 22.18 12.79 -8.65
CA ARG A 22 22.32 12.40 -10.07
C ARG A 22 21.30 13.09 -10.98
N GLY A 23 21.09 14.39 -10.74
CA GLY A 23 20.17 15.21 -11.53
C GLY A 23 20.52 15.19 -13.01
N GLU A 24 19.50 15.27 -13.86
CA GLU A 24 19.66 15.28 -15.32
C GLU A 24 20.53 16.46 -15.78
N LEU A 25 21.38 16.24 -16.78
CA LEU A 25 22.42 17.19 -17.21
C LEU A 25 21.88 18.59 -17.59
N TYR A 26 20.64 18.69 -18.09
CA TYR A 26 20.06 19.98 -18.48
C TYR A 26 19.79 20.91 -17.28
N TRP A 27 19.64 20.39 -16.06
CA TRP A 27 19.46 21.25 -14.88
C TRP A 27 20.68 22.11 -14.60
N TYR A 28 21.88 21.58 -14.86
CA TYR A 28 23.12 22.33 -14.71
C TYR A 28 23.18 23.51 -15.70
N ALA A 29 22.73 23.29 -16.94
CA ALA A 29 22.64 24.36 -17.94
C ALA A 29 21.63 25.44 -17.52
N ILE A 30 20.44 25.04 -17.05
CA ILE A 30 19.39 25.99 -16.63
C ILE A 30 19.85 26.86 -15.46
N ILE A 31 20.48 26.27 -14.43
CA ILE A 31 20.98 27.00 -13.24
C ILE A 31 22.15 27.92 -13.62
N PHE A 32 22.97 27.55 -14.60
CA PHE A 32 24.10 28.34 -15.05
C PHE A 32 23.67 29.57 -15.87
N PHE A 33 22.77 29.39 -16.85
CA PHE A 33 22.33 30.47 -17.74
C PHE A 33 21.27 31.39 -17.13
N LEU A 34 20.51 30.89 -16.14
CA LEU A 34 19.47 31.66 -15.45
C LEU A 34 19.70 31.57 -13.93
N PRO A 35 20.61 32.36 -13.34
CA PRO A 35 21.04 32.19 -11.95
C PRO A 35 19.92 32.23 -10.91
N VAL A 36 19.08 33.26 -10.96
CA VAL A 36 18.00 33.44 -9.97
C VAL A 36 16.81 32.55 -10.32
N ILE A 37 16.34 32.65 -11.56
CA ILE A 37 15.13 31.97 -12.04
C ILE A 37 15.35 30.45 -12.11
N GLY A 38 16.50 30.00 -12.61
CA GLY A 38 16.86 28.59 -12.69
C GLY A 38 17.01 27.94 -11.32
N CYS A 39 17.59 28.64 -10.34
CA CYS A 39 17.60 28.18 -8.94
C CYS A 39 16.19 28.07 -8.35
N LEU A 40 15.33 29.07 -8.56
CA LEU A 40 13.95 29.04 -8.07
C LEU A 40 13.14 27.89 -8.69
N ILE A 41 13.25 27.70 -10.01
CA ILE A 41 12.58 26.59 -10.71
C ILE A 41 13.13 25.24 -10.23
N TYR A 42 14.45 25.12 -10.06
CA TYR A 42 15.06 23.88 -9.58
C TYR A 42 14.65 23.53 -8.15
N VAL A 43 14.67 24.51 -7.23
CA VAL A 43 14.19 24.33 -5.86
C VAL A 43 12.71 23.95 -5.88
N PHE A 44 11.88 24.64 -6.66
CA PHE A 44 10.47 24.33 -6.75
C PHE A 44 10.22 22.93 -7.32
N MET A 45 10.83 22.57 -8.45
CA MET A 45 10.57 21.31 -9.16
C MET A 45 11.25 20.09 -8.54
N LYS A 46 12.50 20.20 -8.06
CA LYS A 46 13.30 19.05 -7.62
C LYS A 46 13.48 18.96 -6.11
N ILE A 47 13.29 20.06 -5.37
CA ILE A 47 13.40 20.06 -3.90
C ILE A 47 12.01 20.08 -3.24
N LEU A 48 11.10 20.95 -3.69
CA LEU A 48 9.75 21.06 -3.15
C LEU A 48 8.79 20.04 -3.80
N ASN A 49 8.88 19.86 -5.12
CA ASN A 49 8.04 18.94 -5.88
C ASN A 49 8.71 17.56 -6.03
N LYS A 50 9.28 17.01 -4.93
CA LYS A 50 9.65 15.58 -4.85
C LYS A 50 8.39 14.70 -4.79
N SER A 51 7.50 14.89 -5.75
CA SER A 51 6.28 14.14 -5.97
C SER A 51 6.34 13.60 -7.38
N ASP A 52 7.29 12.70 -7.59
CA ASP A 52 7.25 11.64 -8.58
C ASP A 52 8.12 10.52 -8.02
N ALA A 53 7.74 9.25 -7.96
CA ALA A 53 6.50 8.55 -8.21
C ALA A 53 6.87 7.11 -7.83
N THR A 54 6.38 6.61 -6.68
CA THR A 54 6.20 5.19 -6.31
C THR A 54 6.13 5.05 -4.79
N VAL A 55 4.91 5.01 -4.26
CA VAL A 55 4.48 4.16 -3.12
C VAL A 55 5.55 3.90 -2.03
N ILE A 56 5.99 4.92 -1.30
CA ILE A 56 6.70 4.72 -0.04
C ILE A 56 6.36 5.86 0.91
N GLY A 57 5.62 5.53 1.98
CA GLY A 57 5.59 6.30 3.23
C GLY A 57 4.58 7.44 3.29
N GLU A 58 3.33 7.12 3.63
CA GLU A 58 2.41 8.01 4.36
C GLU A 58 2.88 8.33 5.80
N GLU A 59 4.18 8.26 6.06
CA GLU A 59 4.80 8.61 7.32
C GLU A 59 5.95 9.55 7.02
N ILE A 60 5.92 10.71 7.69
CA ILE A 60 6.93 11.77 7.67
C ILE A 60 6.65 12.88 6.64
N SER A 61 5.66 13.72 6.94
CA SER A 61 5.81 15.20 6.94
C SER A 61 4.45 15.89 7.14
N SER A 62 3.80 15.55 8.23
CA SER A 62 3.13 16.53 9.07
C SER A 62 2.80 15.79 10.35
N THR A 63 3.01 16.45 11.47
CA THR A 63 2.36 16.13 12.73
C THR A 63 0.85 16.36 12.53
N ILE A 64 0.21 15.62 11.63
CA ILE A 64 -1.24 15.47 11.59
C ILE A 64 -1.51 14.68 12.85
N ASN A 65 -1.94 15.38 13.89
CA ASN A 65 -2.63 14.75 14.99
C ASN A 65 -3.74 13.88 14.35
N PRO A 66 -3.65 12.54 14.39
CA PRO A 66 -4.62 11.68 13.71
C PRO A 66 -6.04 11.92 14.23
N GLY A 67 -6.19 12.46 15.45
CA GLY A 67 -7.47 12.93 16.00
C GLY A 67 -8.00 14.19 15.33
N LYS A 68 -7.12 15.11 14.95
CA LYS A 68 -7.51 16.33 14.22
C LYS A 68 -8.08 15.98 12.84
N LYS A 69 -7.48 15.04 12.12
CA LYS A 69 -7.98 14.59 10.80
C LYS A 69 -9.44 14.09 10.89
N ILE A 70 -9.75 13.20 11.84
CA ILE A 70 -11.13 12.73 12.03
C ILE A 70 -12.06 13.88 12.42
N LYS A 71 -11.64 14.75 13.34
CA LYS A 71 -12.46 15.90 13.75
C LYS A 71 -12.81 16.81 12.56
N ASP A 72 -11.81 17.18 11.77
CA ASP A 72 -12.00 18.03 10.59
C ASP A 72 -12.91 17.35 9.55
N LEU A 73 -12.84 16.02 9.40
CA LEU A 73 -13.71 15.25 8.50
C LEU A 73 -15.14 15.13 9.03
N LYS A 74 -15.34 15.00 10.34
CA LYS A 74 -16.67 15.06 10.97
C LYS A 74 -17.34 16.40 10.71
N GLU A 75 -16.62 17.51 10.94
CA GLU A 75 -17.13 18.86 10.68
C GLU A 75 -17.54 19.04 9.20
N LYS A 76 -16.80 18.43 8.26
CA LYS A 76 -17.17 18.44 6.83
C LYS A 76 -18.45 17.65 6.55
N VAL A 77 -18.65 16.49 7.18
CA VAL A 77 -19.87 15.70 7.04
C VAL A 77 -21.07 16.42 7.66
N GLU A 78 -20.88 17.05 8.83
CA GLU A 78 -21.91 17.88 9.48
C GLU A 78 -22.31 19.09 8.62
N PHE A 79 -21.34 19.75 7.99
CA PHE A 79 -21.60 20.85 7.08
C PHE A 79 -22.31 20.40 5.80
N ALA A 80 -21.85 19.29 5.21
CA ALA A 80 -22.43 18.72 4.00
C ALA A 80 -22.17 17.21 3.92
N ASP A 81 -23.23 16.42 4.07
CA ASP A 81 -23.17 14.97 4.00
C ASP A 81 -23.14 14.45 2.56
N THR A 82 -22.02 14.69 1.89
CA THR A 82 -21.79 14.19 0.53
C THR A 82 -21.09 12.84 0.56
N PHE A 83 -21.26 12.05 -0.50
CA PHE A 83 -20.57 10.75 -0.67
C PHE A 83 -19.06 10.87 -0.41
N SER A 84 -18.40 11.87 -1.00
CA SER A 84 -16.97 12.09 -0.85
C SER A 84 -16.56 12.43 0.58
N ASN A 85 -17.32 13.30 1.27
CA ASN A 85 -17.01 13.70 2.64
C ASN A 85 -17.13 12.52 3.61
N ARG A 86 -18.21 11.75 3.48
CA ARG A 86 -18.47 10.60 4.35
C ARG A 86 -17.56 9.41 4.05
N LEU A 87 -17.22 9.18 2.77
CA LEU A 87 -16.22 8.18 2.38
C LEU A 87 -14.85 8.53 3.00
N ALA A 88 -14.41 9.78 2.89
CA ALA A 88 -13.14 10.21 3.49
C ALA A 88 -13.12 10.06 5.02
N LEU A 89 -14.26 10.29 5.69
CA LEU A 89 -14.39 10.04 7.13
C LEU A 89 -14.28 8.55 7.46
N ALA A 90 -14.95 7.68 6.71
CA ALA A 90 -14.87 6.23 6.87
C ALA A 90 -13.44 5.70 6.63
N ASP A 91 -12.76 6.16 5.58
CA ASP A 91 -11.37 5.83 5.30
C ASP A 91 -10.44 6.24 6.45
N ALA A 92 -10.67 7.42 7.04
CA ALA A 92 -9.87 7.90 8.17
C ALA A 92 -10.07 7.04 9.44
N TYR A 93 -11.28 6.53 9.68
CA TYR A 93 -11.52 5.55 10.75
C TYR A 93 -10.83 4.22 10.46
N LEU A 94 -10.91 3.72 9.23
CA LEU A 94 -10.28 2.48 8.81
C LEU A 94 -8.75 2.54 8.97
N GLN A 95 -8.13 3.65 8.55
CA GLN A 95 -6.69 3.91 8.73
C GLN A 95 -6.27 3.86 10.21
N ARG A 96 -7.16 4.27 11.12
CA ARG A 96 -6.95 4.23 12.58
C ARG A 96 -7.34 2.91 13.23
N LYS A 97 -7.77 1.91 12.45
CA LYS A 97 -8.27 0.62 12.93
C LYS A 97 -9.52 0.75 13.81
N GLU A 98 -10.27 1.84 13.67
CA GLU A 98 -11.58 2.03 14.29
C GLU A 98 -12.64 1.42 13.36
N TYR A 99 -12.65 0.09 13.27
CA TYR A 99 -13.36 -0.64 12.23
C TYR A 99 -14.88 -0.52 12.33
N GLU A 100 -15.43 -0.48 13.55
CA GLU A 100 -16.86 -0.27 13.79
C GLU A 100 -17.31 1.09 13.27
N ASN A 101 -16.59 2.16 13.62
CA ASN A 101 -16.86 3.52 13.14
C ASN A 101 -16.71 3.60 11.61
N ALA A 102 -15.74 2.91 11.04
CA ALA A 102 -15.56 2.85 9.59
C ALA A 102 -16.77 2.19 8.92
N LEU A 103 -17.21 1.03 9.44
CA LEU A 103 -18.37 0.29 8.91
C LEU A 103 -19.64 1.13 8.95
N GLU A 104 -19.95 1.75 10.09
CA GLU A 104 -21.13 2.62 10.23
C GLU A 104 -21.16 3.74 9.17
N ASN A 105 -20.00 4.34 8.86
CA ASN A 105 -19.92 5.41 7.86
C ASN A 105 -19.99 4.87 6.41
N TYR A 106 -19.40 3.71 6.13
CA TYR A 106 -19.52 3.07 4.81
C TYR A 106 -20.95 2.57 4.53
N GLU A 107 -21.65 2.03 5.53
CA GLU A 107 -23.02 1.51 5.36
C GLU A 107 -24.00 2.62 4.97
N VAL A 108 -23.83 3.83 5.47
CA VAL A 108 -24.65 4.98 5.04
C VAL A 108 -24.45 5.28 3.55
N LEU A 109 -23.27 4.99 2.98
CA LEU A 109 -23.00 5.19 1.55
C LEU A 109 -23.62 4.11 0.65
N LEU A 110 -24.12 3.01 1.23
CA LEU A 110 -24.82 1.96 0.48
C LEU A 110 -26.24 2.39 0.08
N ASP A 111 -26.77 3.45 0.69
CA ASP A 111 -28.03 4.04 0.29
C ASP A 111 -27.82 5.01 -0.89
N GLY A 112 -28.55 4.81 -1.99
CA GLY A 112 -28.50 5.67 -3.17
C GLY A 112 -27.62 5.22 -4.34
N ALA A 113 -27.18 6.18 -5.16
CA ALA A 113 -26.61 5.94 -6.50
C ALA A 113 -25.23 5.27 -6.50
N HIS A 114 -24.52 5.28 -5.37
CA HIS A 114 -23.14 4.80 -5.26
C HIS A 114 -23.01 3.40 -4.64
N LYS A 115 -24.11 2.69 -4.40
CA LYS A 115 -24.10 1.35 -3.80
C LYS A 115 -23.20 0.34 -4.51
N ASN A 116 -23.01 0.49 -5.82
CA ASN A 116 -22.19 -0.38 -6.65
C ASN A 116 -20.79 0.20 -6.93
N ASP A 117 -20.40 1.27 -6.24
CA ASP A 117 -19.06 1.83 -6.34
C ASP A 117 -18.03 0.77 -5.92
N THR A 118 -17.10 0.45 -6.83
CA THR A 118 -16.14 -0.63 -6.63
C THR A 118 -15.18 -0.35 -5.47
N TYR A 119 -14.82 0.92 -5.24
CA TYR A 119 -13.91 1.27 -4.16
C TYR A 119 -14.60 1.12 -2.80
N LEU A 120 -15.83 1.62 -2.66
CA LEU A 120 -16.64 1.43 -1.46
C LEU A 120 -16.79 -0.06 -1.10
N GLN A 121 -17.11 -0.88 -2.09
CA GLN A 121 -17.25 -2.32 -1.91
C GLN A 121 -15.94 -3.00 -1.47
N GLU A 122 -14.80 -2.58 -2.02
CA GLU A 122 -13.48 -3.03 -1.57
C GLU A 122 -13.24 -2.66 -0.10
N GLN A 123 -13.52 -1.41 0.30
CA GLN A 123 -13.36 -0.99 1.70
C GLN A 123 -14.29 -1.74 2.66
N LEU A 124 -15.51 -2.04 2.24
CA LEU A 124 -16.44 -2.86 3.02
C LEU A 124 -15.93 -4.29 3.22
N VAL A 125 -15.31 -4.90 2.19
CA VAL A 125 -14.64 -6.22 2.31
C VAL A 125 -13.53 -6.17 3.36
N ILE A 126 -12.65 -5.17 3.28
CA ILE A 126 -11.52 -5.00 4.21
C ILE A 126 -12.03 -4.79 5.64
N THR A 127 -13.00 -3.90 5.81
CA THR A 127 -13.57 -3.55 7.12
C THR A 127 -14.26 -4.75 7.75
N ASN A 128 -15.11 -5.47 7.00
CA ASN A 128 -15.79 -6.66 7.50
C ASN A 128 -14.83 -7.79 7.86
N TYR A 129 -13.72 -7.96 7.12
CA TYR A 129 -12.69 -8.92 7.49
C TYR A 129 -12.08 -8.61 8.86
N HIS A 130 -11.72 -7.35 9.11
CA HIS A 130 -11.14 -6.94 10.40
C HIS A 130 -12.14 -7.07 11.56
N LEU A 131 -13.43 -6.86 11.29
CA LEU A 131 -14.52 -7.12 12.24
C LEU A 131 -14.87 -8.61 12.40
N LYS A 132 -14.19 -9.49 11.65
CA LYS A 132 -14.44 -10.95 11.63
C LYS A 132 -15.83 -11.34 11.09
N ASN A 133 -16.46 -10.45 10.32
CA ASN A 133 -17.72 -10.71 9.61
C ASN A 133 -17.43 -11.47 8.30
N TYR A 134 -16.87 -12.69 8.42
CA TYR A 134 -16.33 -13.43 7.28
C TYR A 134 -17.40 -13.84 6.25
N GLU A 135 -18.62 -14.11 6.69
CA GLU A 135 -19.77 -14.34 5.82
C GLU A 135 -20.08 -13.11 4.98
N SER A 136 -20.09 -11.91 5.58
CA SER A 136 -20.30 -10.65 4.88
C SER A 136 -19.22 -10.40 3.84
N VAL A 137 -17.96 -10.72 4.15
CA VAL A 137 -16.85 -10.63 3.18
C VAL A 137 -17.13 -11.48 1.94
N ILE A 138 -17.63 -12.72 2.12
CA ILE A 138 -17.95 -13.60 0.99
C ILE A 138 -19.06 -13.01 0.13
N GLU A 139 -20.11 -12.48 0.74
CA GLU A 139 -21.24 -11.89 0.01
C GLU A 139 -20.82 -10.62 -0.76
N LEU A 140 -20.09 -9.71 -0.11
CA LEU A 140 -19.60 -8.47 -0.70
C LEU A 140 -18.61 -8.72 -1.86
N ALA A 141 -17.80 -9.78 -1.77
CA ALA A 141 -16.80 -10.08 -2.79
C ALA A 141 -17.39 -10.72 -4.07
N LYS A 142 -18.61 -11.27 -4.04
CA LYS A 142 -19.25 -11.92 -5.21
C LYS A 142 -19.31 -11.01 -6.45
N PRO A 143 -19.87 -9.78 -6.38
CA PRO A 143 -19.96 -8.91 -7.55
C PRO A 143 -18.60 -8.35 -8.02
N LEU A 144 -17.59 -8.30 -7.15
CA LEU A 144 -16.31 -7.64 -7.42
C LEU A 144 -15.36 -8.48 -8.27
N LYS A 145 -15.53 -9.81 -8.31
CA LYS A 145 -14.69 -10.71 -9.10
C LYS A 145 -14.77 -10.51 -10.62
N ALA A 146 -15.77 -9.77 -11.11
CA ALA A 146 -15.98 -9.56 -12.53
C ALA A 146 -15.22 -8.35 -13.11
N ASN A 147 -14.79 -7.38 -12.28
CA ASN A 147 -14.32 -6.09 -12.77
C ASN A 147 -13.03 -5.62 -12.03
N SER A 148 -11.92 -5.56 -12.76
CA SER A 148 -10.59 -4.95 -12.46
C SER A 148 -9.49 -5.86 -11.89
N GLU A 149 -8.31 -5.84 -12.53
CA GLU A 149 -7.18 -6.74 -12.24
C GLU A 149 -6.47 -6.47 -10.90
N ASN A 150 -6.26 -5.20 -10.51
CA ASN A 150 -5.48 -4.88 -9.28
C ASN A 150 -6.33 -4.77 -8.00
N ARG A 151 -7.52 -4.17 -8.06
CA ARG A 151 -8.43 -4.11 -6.89
C ARG A 151 -8.99 -5.49 -6.55
N ALA A 152 -9.12 -6.37 -7.55
CA ALA A 152 -9.44 -7.77 -7.31
C ALA A 152 -8.41 -8.47 -6.41
N LEU A 153 -7.11 -8.12 -6.44
CA LEU A 153 -6.10 -8.81 -5.63
C LEU A 153 -6.32 -8.64 -4.13
N LYS A 154 -6.59 -7.42 -3.65
CA LYS A 154 -6.90 -7.18 -2.24
C LYS A 154 -8.17 -7.90 -1.81
N VAL A 155 -9.22 -7.84 -2.64
CA VAL A 155 -10.47 -8.57 -2.39
C VAL A 155 -10.23 -10.07 -2.32
N LEU A 156 -9.44 -10.63 -3.25
CA LEU A 156 -9.08 -12.06 -3.27
C LEU A 156 -8.29 -12.46 -2.02
N PHE A 157 -7.40 -11.61 -1.53
CA PHE A 157 -6.64 -11.86 -0.29
C PHE A 157 -7.57 -11.98 0.92
N TYR A 158 -8.38 -10.95 1.19
CA TYR A 158 -9.31 -10.97 2.32
C TYR A 158 -10.39 -12.04 2.18
N LEU A 159 -10.81 -12.35 0.96
CA LEU A 159 -11.72 -13.45 0.70
C LEU A 159 -11.08 -14.82 0.99
N GLY A 160 -9.82 -15.02 0.59
CA GLY A 160 -9.05 -16.23 0.89
C GLY A 160 -8.90 -16.44 2.40
N LEU A 161 -8.56 -15.37 3.13
CA LEU A 161 -8.44 -15.39 4.59
C LEU A 161 -9.80 -15.63 5.28
N SER A 162 -10.88 -15.04 4.77
CA SER A 162 -12.23 -15.27 5.30
C SER A 162 -12.67 -16.73 5.09
N TYR A 163 -12.39 -17.31 3.92
CA TYR A 163 -12.63 -18.74 3.70
C TYR A 163 -11.79 -19.61 4.62
N LYS A 164 -10.53 -19.26 4.88
CA LYS A 164 -9.66 -19.96 5.84
C LYS A 164 -10.30 -19.93 7.24
N ALA A 165 -10.72 -18.77 7.71
CA ALA A 165 -11.35 -18.60 9.02
C ALA A 165 -12.64 -19.40 9.18
N LEU A 166 -13.39 -19.59 8.09
CA LEU A 166 -14.61 -20.40 8.05
C LEU A 166 -14.36 -21.90 7.75
N ASN A 167 -13.10 -22.37 7.81
CA ASN A 167 -12.69 -23.74 7.49
C ASN A 167 -13.05 -24.21 6.07
N LYS A 168 -13.31 -23.29 5.14
CA LYS A 168 -13.60 -23.57 3.73
C LYS A 168 -12.29 -23.62 2.94
N PHE A 169 -11.41 -24.56 3.31
CA PHE A 169 -10.00 -24.57 2.89
C PHE A 169 -9.78 -24.62 1.37
N ASN A 170 -10.59 -25.38 0.62
CA ASN A 170 -10.47 -25.43 -0.84
C ASN A 170 -10.72 -24.05 -1.49
N ASN A 171 -11.69 -23.30 -0.96
CA ASN A 171 -11.95 -21.95 -1.42
C ASN A 171 -10.85 -20.99 -0.97
N ALA A 172 -10.35 -21.13 0.27
CA ALA A 172 -9.24 -20.33 0.77
C ALA A 172 -8.02 -20.45 -0.16
N GLU A 173 -7.61 -21.68 -0.44
CA GLU A 173 -6.48 -21.98 -1.31
C GLU A 173 -6.67 -21.42 -2.72
N LYS A 174 -7.85 -21.62 -3.32
CA LYS A 174 -8.14 -21.11 -4.66
C LYS A 174 -7.96 -19.60 -4.76
N ASN A 175 -8.40 -18.85 -3.76
CA ASN A 175 -8.28 -17.38 -3.78
C ASN A 175 -6.85 -16.93 -3.42
N LEU A 176 -6.17 -17.60 -2.49
CA LEU A 176 -4.78 -17.27 -2.14
C LEU A 176 -3.79 -17.60 -3.27
N ARG A 177 -3.97 -18.72 -3.98
CA ARG A 177 -3.15 -19.06 -5.16
C ARG A 177 -3.30 -18.07 -6.31
N ALA A 178 -4.44 -17.40 -6.43
CA ALA A 178 -4.62 -16.34 -7.43
C ALA A 178 -3.70 -15.13 -7.17
N LEU A 179 -3.09 -15.03 -6.00
CA LEU A 179 -2.15 -13.97 -5.61
C LEU A 179 -0.69 -14.37 -5.84
N ASP A 180 -0.44 -15.61 -6.24
CA ASP A 180 0.90 -16.13 -6.54
C ASP A 180 1.42 -15.60 -7.88
N ILE A 181 1.83 -14.33 -7.85
CA ILE A 181 2.33 -13.59 -9.01
C ILE A 181 3.84 -13.37 -8.80
N ARG A 182 4.64 -13.93 -9.70
CA ARG A 182 6.11 -13.80 -9.67
C ARG A 182 6.57 -12.35 -9.62
N TYR A 183 7.61 -12.12 -8.83
CA TYR A 183 8.19 -10.80 -8.56
C TYR A 183 7.23 -9.76 -7.93
N SER A 184 6.05 -10.17 -7.47
CA SER A 184 5.04 -9.33 -6.80
C SER A 184 4.45 -10.05 -5.58
N ASN A 185 3.60 -9.34 -4.83
CA ASN A 185 2.74 -9.88 -3.78
C ASN A 185 3.47 -10.72 -2.72
N TYR A 186 4.71 -10.36 -2.39
CA TYR A 186 5.53 -11.13 -1.46
C TYR A 186 4.84 -11.38 -0.09
N PRO A 187 4.16 -10.40 0.52
CA PRO A 187 3.41 -10.65 1.77
C PRO A 187 2.29 -11.68 1.59
N GLU A 188 1.51 -11.58 0.51
CA GLU A 188 0.40 -12.49 0.23
C GLU A 188 0.89 -13.90 -0.12
N ARG A 189 2.01 -14.00 -0.83
CA ARG A 189 2.67 -15.28 -1.18
C ARG A 189 3.28 -15.95 0.05
N LEU A 190 3.82 -15.19 1.00
CA LEU A 190 4.21 -15.73 2.30
C LEU A 190 2.98 -16.32 3.04
N VAL A 191 1.85 -15.61 3.05
CA VAL A 191 0.61 -16.11 3.65
C VAL A 191 0.12 -17.39 2.96
N LEU A 192 0.21 -17.47 1.64
CA LEU A 192 -0.08 -18.70 0.90
C LEU A 192 0.87 -19.84 1.33
N ALA A 193 2.18 -19.60 1.42
CA ALA A 193 3.14 -20.61 1.84
C ALA A 193 2.86 -21.14 3.26
N GLN A 194 2.55 -20.24 4.20
CA GLN A 194 2.14 -20.60 5.56
C GLN A 194 0.85 -21.42 5.56
N PHE A 195 -0.14 -21.00 4.77
CA PHE A 195 -1.40 -21.74 4.62
C PHE A 195 -1.17 -23.14 4.04
N LEU A 196 -0.31 -23.29 3.03
CA LEU A 196 0.02 -24.59 2.44
C LEU A 196 0.67 -25.52 3.47
N LEU A 197 1.60 -25.00 4.28
CA LEU A 197 2.21 -25.75 5.37
C LEU A 197 1.19 -26.19 6.43
N GLU A 198 0.31 -25.28 6.87
CA GLU A 198 -0.79 -25.60 7.81
C GLU A 198 -1.74 -26.69 7.27
N ARG A 199 -1.82 -26.83 5.95
CA ARG A 199 -2.63 -27.85 5.26
C ARG A 199 -1.84 -29.11 4.89
N GLU A 200 -0.63 -29.27 5.44
CA GLU A 200 0.28 -30.39 5.18
C GLU A 200 0.67 -30.54 3.69
N LYS A 201 0.51 -29.48 2.90
CA LYS A 201 0.98 -29.41 1.50
C LYS A 201 2.42 -28.95 1.47
N VAL A 202 3.28 -29.76 2.07
CA VAL A 202 4.68 -29.42 2.36
C VAL A 202 5.47 -29.19 1.08
N ASP A 203 5.25 -29.99 0.03
CA ASP A 203 5.98 -29.85 -1.23
C ASP A 203 5.67 -28.52 -1.93
N ASP A 204 4.38 -28.17 -2.05
CA ASP A 204 3.94 -26.89 -2.60
C ASP A 204 4.49 -25.70 -1.78
N ALA A 205 4.51 -25.83 -0.45
CA ALA A 205 5.09 -24.80 0.43
C ALA A 205 6.60 -24.65 0.21
N LYS A 206 7.35 -25.76 0.08
CA LYS A 206 8.79 -25.76 -0.22
C LYS A 206 9.09 -25.13 -1.57
N GLU A 207 8.31 -25.45 -2.60
CA GLU A 207 8.45 -24.87 -3.94
C GLU A 207 8.27 -23.35 -3.89
N LEU A 208 7.17 -22.87 -3.30
CA LEU A 208 6.88 -21.44 -3.21
C LEU A 208 7.92 -20.68 -2.36
N VAL A 209 8.35 -21.24 -1.23
CA VAL A 209 9.38 -20.62 -0.38
C VAL A 209 10.72 -20.55 -1.11
N SER A 210 11.09 -21.60 -1.85
CA SER A 210 12.31 -21.60 -2.67
C SER A 210 12.25 -20.54 -3.77
N GLU A 211 11.09 -20.39 -4.44
CA GLU A 211 10.88 -19.34 -5.43
C GLU A 211 11.02 -17.94 -4.81
N LEU A 212 10.36 -17.68 -3.69
CA LEU A 212 10.45 -16.40 -2.97
C LEU A 212 11.91 -16.06 -2.60
N LEU A 213 12.66 -17.02 -2.04
CA LEU A 213 14.07 -16.81 -1.69
C LEU A 213 14.95 -16.56 -2.92
N SER A 214 14.68 -17.23 -4.04
CA SER A 214 15.36 -16.98 -5.31
C SER A 214 15.11 -15.55 -5.79
N GLU A 215 13.85 -15.11 -5.85
CA GLU A 215 13.49 -13.75 -6.24
C GLU A 215 14.10 -12.69 -5.32
N HIS A 216 14.19 -12.96 -4.01
CA HIS A 216 14.86 -12.09 -3.05
C HIS A 216 16.33 -11.83 -3.40
N ASN A 217 17.06 -12.84 -3.90
CA ASN A 217 18.47 -12.68 -4.24
C ASN A 217 18.67 -11.62 -5.34
N TYR A 218 17.77 -11.60 -6.32
CA TYR A 218 17.78 -10.66 -7.45
C TYR A 218 17.07 -9.33 -7.16
N MET A 219 16.48 -9.18 -5.98
CA MET A 219 15.75 -7.97 -5.61
C MET A 219 16.67 -6.75 -5.44
N SER A 220 16.20 -5.58 -5.92
CA SER A 220 16.90 -4.31 -5.77
C SER A 220 17.04 -3.90 -4.29
N LYS A 221 18.05 -3.10 -3.94
CA LYS A 221 18.26 -2.62 -2.56
C LYS A 221 17.02 -1.90 -1.97
N PRO A 222 16.33 -1.01 -2.72
CA PRO A 222 15.09 -0.40 -2.22
C PRO A 222 14.00 -1.44 -1.91
N ASN A 223 13.76 -2.40 -2.82
CA ASN A 223 12.74 -3.42 -2.60
C ASN A 223 13.09 -4.35 -1.43
N LYS A 224 14.38 -4.69 -1.25
CA LYS A 224 14.84 -5.45 -0.07
C LYS A 224 14.54 -4.73 1.24
N ARG A 225 14.57 -3.39 1.24
CA ARG A 225 14.19 -2.59 2.42
C ARG A 225 12.68 -2.61 2.64
N ILE A 226 11.88 -2.48 1.58
CA ILE A 226 10.41 -2.51 1.65
C ILE A 226 9.92 -3.86 2.19
N TYR A 227 10.44 -4.98 1.66
CA TYR A 227 9.99 -6.33 2.00
C TYR A 227 10.87 -7.01 3.07
N ARG A 228 11.63 -6.23 3.84
CA ARG A 228 12.58 -6.78 4.83
C ARG A 228 11.87 -7.75 5.79
N ASP A 229 10.75 -7.34 6.35
CA ASP A 229 10.02 -8.12 7.35
C ASP A 229 9.41 -9.38 6.74
N THR A 230 8.84 -9.26 5.54
CA THR A 230 8.34 -10.41 4.78
C THR A 230 9.43 -11.46 4.58
N PHE A 231 10.62 -11.07 4.13
CA PHE A 231 11.70 -12.02 3.85
C PHE A 231 12.40 -12.56 5.11
N MET A 232 12.31 -11.86 6.24
CA MET A 232 12.67 -12.45 7.52
C MET A 232 11.76 -13.64 7.87
N GLU A 233 10.45 -13.50 7.65
CA GLU A 233 9.49 -14.58 7.89
C GLU A 233 9.58 -15.71 6.84
N VAL A 234 9.80 -15.40 5.57
CA VAL A 234 10.07 -16.42 4.52
C VAL A 234 11.29 -17.26 4.90
N LYS A 235 12.35 -16.64 5.42
CA LYS A 235 13.55 -17.37 5.85
C LYS A 235 13.27 -18.28 7.04
N LYS A 236 12.55 -17.81 8.06
CA LYS A 236 12.13 -18.65 9.19
C LYS A 236 11.31 -19.85 8.73
N LEU A 237 10.37 -19.63 7.82
CA LEU A 237 9.54 -20.69 7.24
C LEU A 237 10.39 -21.72 6.48
N SER A 238 11.39 -21.27 5.72
CA SER A 238 12.35 -22.16 5.05
C SER A 238 13.13 -23.03 6.05
N ASP A 239 13.61 -22.44 7.15
CA ASP A 239 14.34 -23.17 8.19
C ASP A 239 13.44 -24.25 8.84
N THR A 240 12.17 -23.92 9.14
CA THR A 240 11.17 -24.89 9.63
C THR A 240 10.96 -26.04 8.65
N LEU A 241 10.74 -25.74 7.36
CA LEU A 241 10.52 -26.75 6.31
C LEU A 241 11.71 -27.69 6.13
N GLN A 242 12.94 -27.21 6.37
CA GLN A 242 14.17 -28.02 6.28
C GLN A 242 14.46 -28.84 7.53
N LEU A 243 14.03 -28.39 8.71
CA LEU A 243 14.26 -29.10 9.97
C LEU A 243 13.23 -30.20 10.20
N GLU A 244 11.96 -29.94 9.89
CA GLU A 244 10.84 -30.82 10.26
C GLU A 244 10.48 -31.84 9.18
N TYR A 245 10.85 -31.62 7.91
CA TYR A 245 10.38 -32.42 6.77
C TYR A 245 11.52 -32.88 5.85
N LYS A 246 12.60 -33.42 6.43
CA LYS A 246 13.73 -34.03 5.70
C LYS A 246 13.38 -35.34 5.01
#